data_AF-A0A537A5W4-F1
#
_entry.id   AF-A0A537A5W4-F1
#
_cell.length_a   1.000
_cell.length_b   1.000
_cell.length_c   1.000
_cell.angle_alpha   90.00
_cell.angle_beta   90.00
_cell.angle_gamma   90.00
#
_symmetry.space_group_name_H-M   'P 1'
#
loop_
_entity.id
_entity.type
_entity.pdbx_description
1 polymer ?
#
loop_
_entity_poly.entity_id
_entity_poly.type
_entity_poly.pdbx_seq_one_letter_code
_entity_poly.pdbx_strand_id
1 'polypeptide(L)' 'MLFVISSALFALQEGSAERIFNRSLRRAVESAMRRVAPKRIDAAISDAAAIDRAIKGVGEGDAWQAFIRLGLKLADGSKG' A
#
# COMPACT_ATOMS: atom_id res chain seq x y z
N MET A 1 7.36 -4.32 -10.12
CA MET A 1 5.99 -3.84 -9.78
C MET A 1 5.80 -3.65 -8.27
N LEU A 2 6.23 -4.57 -7.40
CA LEU A 2 6.14 -4.41 -5.93
C LEU A 2 6.92 -3.23 -5.35
N PHE A 3 8.06 -2.85 -5.95
CA PHE A 3 8.85 -1.69 -5.51
C PHE A 3 8.04 -0.38 -5.41
N VAL A 4 7.06 -0.19 -6.31
CA VAL A 4 6.22 1.01 -6.34
C VAL A 4 5.21 0.99 -5.20
N ILE A 5 4.65 -0.18 -4.87
CA ILE A 5 3.68 -0.34 -3.78
C ILE A 5 4.38 -0.15 -2.43
N SER A 6 5.55 -0.76 -2.24
CA SER A 6 6.34 -0.57 -1.01
C SER A 6 6.78 0.88 -0.82
N SER A 7 7.26 1.55 -1.88
CA SER A 7 7.65 2.96 -1.82
C SER A 7 6.46 3.88 -1.51
N ALA A 8 5.30 3.61 -2.11
CA ALA A 8 4.09 4.38 -1.86
C ALA A 8 3.58 4.19 -0.42
N LEU A 9 3.57 2.95 0.07
CA LEU A 9 3.14 2.65 1.43
C LEU A 9 4.11 3.21 2.48
N PHE A 10 5.41 3.18 2.21
CA PHE A 10 6.41 3.77 3.09
C PHE A 10 6.28 5.30 3.17
N ALA A 11 6.06 5.96 2.03
CA ALA A 11 5.78 7.40 1.99
C ALA A 11 4.46 7.76 2.71
N LEU A 12 3.46 6.89 2.66
CA LEU A 12 2.22 7.03 3.44
C LEU A 12 2.46 6.92 4.96
N GLN A 13 3.37 6.04 5.39
CA GLN A 13 3.69 5.83 6.81
C GLN A 13 4.52 6.97 7.41
N GLU A 14 5.52 7.46 6.69
CA GLU A 14 6.43 8.53 7.19
C GLU A 14 5.84 9.94 7.07
N GLY A 15 4.75 10.10 6.31
CA GLY A 15 4.23 11.43 5.96
C GLY A 15 5.04 12.15 4.88
N SER A 16 6.03 11.46 4.31
CA SER A 16 7.05 12.03 3.42
C SER A 16 6.73 11.86 1.94
N ALA A 17 5.57 12.36 1.51
CA ALA A 17 5.17 12.34 0.11
C ALA A 17 6.17 13.07 -0.82
N GLU A 18 6.99 13.97 -0.28
CA GLU A 18 8.06 14.68 -0.99
C GLU A 18 9.15 13.77 -1.56
N ARG A 19 9.31 12.55 -1.02
CA ARG A 19 10.31 11.58 -1.50
C ARG A 19 9.85 10.83 -2.76
N ILE A 20 8.60 11.01 -3.18
CA ILE A 20 8.07 10.43 -4.42
C ILE A 20 8.41 11.34 -5.60
N PHE A 21 9.40 10.92 -6.41
CA PHE A 21 9.83 11.67 -7.61
C PHE A 21 8.77 11.70 -8.73
N ASN A 22 7.91 10.68 -8.80
CA ASN A 22 6.82 10.65 -9.78
C ASN A 22 5.67 11.58 -9.32
N ARG A 23 5.50 12.71 -10.00
CA ARG A 23 4.52 13.75 -9.64
C ARG A 23 3.08 13.25 -9.61
N SER A 24 2.68 12.39 -10.54
CA SER A 24 1.32 11.84 -10.59
C SER A 24 1.06 10.87 -9.42
N LEU A 25 2.04 10.02 -9.12
CA LEU A 25 1.99 9.13 -7.97
C LEU A 25 1.95 9.91 -6.65
N ARG A 26 2.79 10.95 -6.52
CA ARG A 26 2.82 11.81 -5.33
C ARG A 26 1.45 12.42 -5.03
N ARG A 27 0.78 12.99 -6.04
CA ARG A 27 -0.57 13.56 -5.87
C ARG A 27 -1.61 12.51 -5.46
N ALA A 28 -1.53 11.32 -6.03
CA ALA A 28 -2.43 10.22 -5.66
C ALA A 28 -2.21 9.79 -4.21
N VAL A 29 -0.95 9.68 -3.77
CA VAL A 29 -0.55 9.37 -2.39
C VAL A 29 -1.02 10.46 -1.42
N GLU A 30 -0.74 11.73 -1.70
CA GLU A 30 -1.19 12.87 -0.87
C GLU A 30 -2.72 12.91 -0.73
N SER A 31 -3.46 12.59 -1.80
CA SER A 31 -4.92 12.47 -1.76
C SER A 31 -5.40 11.27 -0.94
N ALA A 32 -4.67 10.15 -0.97
CA ALA A 32 -4.97 8.97 -0.17
C ALA A 32 -4.68 9.19 1.31
N MET A 33 -3.58 9.88 1.68
CA MET A 33 -3.23 10.22 3.07
C MET A 33 -4.34 10.98 3.78
N ARG A 34 -5.07 11.85 3.06
CA ARG A 34 -6.18 12.63 3.63
C ARG A 34 -7.43 11.80 3.92
N ARG A 35 -7.56 10.62 3.31
CA ARG A 35 -8.78 9.78 3.34
C ARG A 35 -8.58 8.47 4.09
N VAL A 36 -7.35 7.97 4.17
CA VAL A 36 -7.05 6.68 4.78
C VAL A 36 -6.45 6.91 6.16
N ALA A 37 -7.12 6.43 7.20
CA ALA A 37 -6.62 6.51 8.57
C ALA A 37 -5.24 5.83 8.71
N PRO A 38 -4.30 6.39 9.50
CA PRO A 38 -2.94 5.85 9.67
C PRO A 38 -2.89 4.34 9.99
N LYS A 39 -3.78 3.88 10.89
CA LYS A 39 -3.88 2.45 11.26
C LYS A 39 -4.19 1.52 10.07
N ARG A 40 -4.91 2.02 9.05
CA ARG A 40 -5.19 1.23 7.83
C ARG A 40 -3.98 1.18 6.90
N ILE A 41 -3.12 2.20 6.93
CA ILE A 41 -1.85 2.21 6.19
C ILE A 41 -0.90 1.17 6.80
N ASP A 42 -0.79 1.11 8.13
CA ASP A 42 0.05 0.10 8.81
C ASP A 42 -0.39 -1.33 8.47
N ALA A 43 -1.70 -1.58 8.49
CA ALA A 43 -2.26 -2.87 8.08
C ALA A 43 -1.97 -3.18 6.60
N ALA A 44 -2.08 -2.19 5.72
CA ALA A 44 -1.78 -2.34 4.30
C ALA A 44 -0.29 -2.63 4.03
N ILE A 45 0.62 -2.07 4.83
CA ILE A 45 2.06 -2.37 4.80
C ILE A 45 2.33 -3.82 5.19
N SER A 46 1.70 -4.29 6.26
CA SER A 46 1.81 -5.69 6.69
C SER A 46 1.29 -6.66 5.62
N ASP A 47 0.11 -6.37 5.05
CA ASP A 47 -0.47 -7.14 3.94
C ASP A 47 0.47 -7.16 2.72
N ALA A 48 1.05 -6.02 2.35
CA ALA A 48 1.98 -5.93 1.23
C ALA A 48 3.28 -6.73 1.46
N ALA A 49 3.79 -6.75 2.69
CA ALA A 49 4.94 -7.58 3.05
C ALA A 49 4.62 -9.08 2.98
N ALA A 50 3.42 -9.49 3.39
CA ALA A 50 2.96 -10.88 3.25
C ALA A 50 2.85 -11.30 1.77
N ILE A 51 2.32 -10.43 0.92
CA ILE A 51 2.25 -10.66 -0.55
C ILE A 51 3.66 -10.82 -1.13
N ASP A 52 4.62 -9.97 -0.77
CA ASP A 52 6.01 -10.05 -1.23
C ASP A 52 6.65 -11.40 -0.87
N ARG A 53 6.41 -11.88 0.36
CA ARG A 53 6.88 -13.19 0.80
C ARG A 53 6.25 -14.33 0.00
N ALA A 54 4.95 -14.27 -0.25
CA ALA A 54 4.24 -15.28 -1.05
C ALA A 54 4.76 -15.33 -2.50
N ILE A 55 5.00 -14.17 -3.14
CA ILE A 55 5.59 -14.09 -4.49
C ILE A 55 6.99 -14.70 -4.52
N LYS A 56 7.78 -14.48 -3.47
CA LYS A 56 9.13 -15.04 -3.33
C LYS A 56 9.14 -16.54 -2.97
N GLY A 57 7.98 -17.16 -2.77
CA GLY A 57 7.87 -18.56 -2.34
C GLY A 57 8.33 -18.82 -0.90
N VAL A 58 8.50 -17.77 -0.08
CA VAL A 58 8.92 -17.86 1.34
C VAL A 58 7.77 -17.55 2.31
N GLY A 59 6.56 -17.42 1.78
CA GLY A 59 5.32 -17.21 2.51
C GLY A 59 4.21 -18.06 1.92
N GLU A 60 3.16 -18.28 2.71
CA GLU A 60 2.02 -19.10 2.33
C GLU A 60 0.93 -18.27 1.62
N GLY A 61 0.11 -18.95 0.83
CA GLY A 61 -1.08 -18.39 0.20
C GLY A 61 -0.89 -17.90 -1.24
N ASP A 62 -2.01 -17.55 -1.87
CA ASP A 62 -2.06 -17.02 -3.23
C ASP A 62 -1.84 -15.50 -3.21
N ALA A 63 -0.68 -15.08 -3.72
CA ALA A 63 -0.28 -13.68 -3.79
C ALA A 63 -1.26 -12.80 -4.60
N TRP A 64 -1.90 -13.34 -5.63
CA TRP A 64 -2.88 -12.62 -6.44
C TRP A 64 -4.20 -12.44 -5.73
N GLN A 65 -4.67 -13.45 -5.02
CA GLN A 65 -5.85 -13.30 -4.17
C GLN A 65 -5.60 -12.31 -3.04
N ALA A 66 -4.43 -12.36 -2.40
CA ALA A 66 -4.04 -11.41 -1.36
C ALA A 66 -3.94 -9.97 -1.91
N PHE A 67 -3.38 -9.79 -3.11
CA PHE A 67 -3.28 -8.49 -3.76
C PHE A 67 -4.64 -7.86 -4.08
N ILE A 68 -5.58 -8.66 -4.61
CA ILE A 68 -6.96 -8.20 -4.87
C ILE A 68 -7.64 -7.77 -3.57
N ARG A 69 -7.51 -8.56 -2.50
CA ARG A 69 -8.07 -8.24 -1.18
C ARG A 69 -7.50 -6.94 -0.62
N LEU A 70 -6.20 -6.72 -0.75
CA LEU A 70 -5.56 -5.46 -0.34
C LEU A 70 -6.12 -4.26 -1.12
N GLY A 71 -6.29 -4.39 -2.44
CA GLY A 71 -6.91 -3.36 -3.27
C GLY A 71 -8.33 -2.99 -2.81
N LEU A 72 -9.14 -4.00 -2.49
CA LEU A 72 -10.50 -3.80 -1.97
C LEU A 72 -10.51 -3.10 -0.59
N LYS A 73 -9.63 -3.53 0.33
CA LYS A 73 -9.49 -2.90 1.66
C LYS A 73 -9.12 -1.42 1.55
N LEU A 74 -8.29 -1.05 0.59
CA LEU A 74 -7.88 0.35 0.37
C LEU A 74 -8.97 1.17 -0.33
N ALA A 75 -9.70 0.59 -1.28
CA ALA A 75 -10.81 1.25 -1.97
C ALA A 75 -11.99 1.55 -1.02
N ASP A 76 -12.33 0.60 -0.15
CA ASP A 76 -13.41 0.75 0.84
C ASP A 76 -13.04 1.71 1.98
N GLY A 77 -11.75 2.01 2.15
CA GLY A 77 -11.28 3.06 3.06
C GLY A 77 -11.61 4.49 2.66
N SER A 78 -12.28 4.68 1.53
CA SER A 78 -12.81 5.98 1.09
C SER A 78 -14.13 6.38 1.76
N LYS A 79 -14.78 5.49 2.52
CA LYS A 79 -16.09 5.71 3.14
C LYS A 79 -16.06 5.97 4.66
N GLY A 80 -14.88 6.16 5.24
CA GLY A 80 -14.70 6.47 6.67
C GLY A 80 -14.57 7.96 6.91
#